data_AF-A0A7J6XCB8-F1
#
_entry.id   AF-A0A7J6XCB8-F1
#
_cell.length_a   1.000
_cell.length_b   1.000
_cell.length_c   1.000
_cell.angle_alpha   90.00
_cell.angle_beta   90.00
_cell.angle_gamma   90.00
#
_symmetry.space_group_name_H-M   'P 1'
#
loop_
_entity.id
_entity.type
_entity.pdbx_description
1 polymer ?
#
loop_
_entity_poly.entity_id
_entity_poly.type
_entity_poly.pdbx_seq_one_letter_code
_entity_poly.pdbx_strand_id
1 'polypeptide(L)'
;MEKQQRQQLNNNSESGFKLVGFTNFKPAINPKSDRFRVKNFHHIEFWCTDATNSAHRFSWGLGMPIVSKSDLSTGNMVHASYLLRSGELNFLFTAPYSPSIAGNDLIHTASIPTFDHSLVRSFTSSHGLAVRAIAIEVEDAEQAFNISVSHGAKPSSTAIKLDEDTLLSEICLYGDVV
;
A
#
# COMPACT_ATOMS: atom_id res chain seq x y z
N MET A 1 19.33 41.65 -44.95
CA MET A 1 18.20 40.70 -44.96
C MET A 1 18.23 39.67 -43.81
N GLU A 2 19.29 39.57 -43.00
CA GLU A 2 19.36 38.55 -41.93
C GLU A 2 18.91 38.98 -40.53
N LYS A 3 18.63 40.28 -40.28
CA LYS A 3 18.23 40.75 -38.94
C LYS A 3 16.74 40.56 -38.60
N GLN A 4 15.91 40.18 -39.57
CA GLN A 4 14.46 39.94 -39.34
C GLN A 4 14.11 38.49 -39.01
N GLN A 5 15.01 37.51 -39.24
CA GLN A 5 14.71 36.09 -39.01
C GLN A 5 15.01 35.60 -37.58
N ARG A 6 15.80 36.33 -36.79
CA ARG A 6 16.10 35.94 -35.39
C ARG A 6 15.02 36.31 -34.37
N GLN A 7 14.04 37.14 -34.74
CA GLN A 7 13.00 37.59 -33.81
C GLN A 7 11.77 36.67 -33.71
N GLN A 8 11.68 35.62 -34.54
CA GLN A 8 10.52 34.71 -34.53
C GLN A 8 10.69 33.44 -33.69
N LEU A 9 11.87 33.19 -33.11
CA LEU A 9 12.18 31.90 -32.46
C LEU A 9 11.90 31.84 -30.95
N ASN A 10 11.43 32.92 -30.30
CA ASN A 10 11.30 32.97 -28.83
C ASN A 10 9.87 33.01 -28.26
N ASN A 11 8.82 32.79 -29.07
CA ASN A 11 7.44 33.01 -28.61
C ASN A 11 6.68 31.79 -28.07
N ASN A 12 7.32 30.63 -27.86
CA ASN A 12 6.57 29.40 -27.53
C ASN A 12 6.97 28.68 -26.23
N SER A 13 7.67 29.33 -25.31
CA SER A 13 8.08 28.65 -24.06
C SER A 13 7.98 29.55 -22.85
N GLU A 14 6.77 29.98 -22.50
CA GLU A 14 6.49 30.49 -21.15
C GLU A 14 4.97 30.53 -20.89
N SER A 15 4.27 29.40 -21.03
CA SER A 15 3.01 29.22 -20.27
C SER A 15 3.38 28.94 -18.81
N GLY A 16 4.09 29.90 -18.21
CA GLY A 16 4.61 29.84 -16.86
C GLY A 16 3.46 29.81 -15.88
N PHE A 17 3.50 28.85 -14.95
CA PHE A 17 2.58 28.77 -13.82
C PHE A 17 2.55 30.11 -13.08
N LYS A 18 1.49 30.90 -13.27
CA LYS A 18 1.34 32.21 -12.64
C LYS A 18 0.83 32.01 -11.21
N LEU A 19 1.68 32.30 -10.24
CA LEU A 19 1.29 32.31 -8.83
C LEU A 19 0.24 33.40 -8.59
N VAL A 20 -1.01 33.01 -8.36
CA VAL A 20 -2.15 33.93 -8.19
C VAL A 20 -2.41 34.33 -6.72
N GLY A 21 -1.68 33.73 -5.78
CA GLY A 21 -1.89 33.90 -4.33
C GLY A 21 -3.13 33.15 -3.82
N PHE A 22 -3.22 32.90 -2.50
CA PHE A 22 -4.32 32.13 -1.89
C PHE A 22 -5.70 32.71 -2.21
N THR A 23 -5.85 34.03 -2.18
CA THR A 23 -7.12 34.72 -2.40
C THR A 23 -7.69 34.55 -3.80
N ASN A 24 -6.83 34.33 -4.81
CA ASN A 24 -7.25 34.08 -6.18
C ASN A 24 -7.04 32.61 -6.60
N PHE A 25 -6.67 31.74 -5.65
CA PHE A 25 -6.60 30.31 -5.89
C PHE A 25 -8.02 29.79 -6.09
N LYS A 26 -8.37 29.54 -7.35
CA LYS A 26 -9.57 28.77 -7.69
C LYS A 26 -9.17 27.30 -7.55
N PRO A 27 -9.61 26.58 -6.50
CA PRO A 27 -9.34 25.16 -6.43
C PRO A 27 -9.85 24.49 -7.70
N ALA A 28 -9.09 23.53 -8.22
CA ALA A 28 -9.54 22.72 -9.33
C ALA A 28 -10.92 22.14 -9.01
N ILE A 29 -11.85 22.19 -9.95
CA ILE A 29 -13.16 21.57 -9.79
C ILE A 29 -12.91 20.08 -9.57
N ASN A 30 -13.34 19.55 -8.42
CA ASN A 30 -13.27 18.12 -8.16
C ASN A 30 -14.43 17.44 -8.90
N PRO A 31 -14.17 16.65 -9.96
CA PRO A 31 -15.22 15.97 -10.72
C PRO A 31 -15.87 14.81 -9.94
N LYS A 32 -15.30 14.41 -8.79
CA LYS A 32 -15.75 13.26 -7.98
C LYS A 32 -15.93 12.00 -8.82
N SER A 33 -14.95 11.70 -9.67
CA SER A 33 -14.99 10.62 -10.66
C SER A 33 -14.51 9.27 -10.11
N ASP A 34 -14.72 8.99 -8.83
CA ASP A 34 -14.37 7.70 -8.23
C ASP A 34 -15.31 6.63 -8.79
N ARG A 35 -14.74 5.48 -9.18
CA ARG A 35 -15.50 4.40 -9.84
C ARG A 35 -16.19 3.45 -8.85
N PHE A 36 -15.75 3.49 -7.60
CA PHE A 36 -16.31 2.75 -6.48
C PHE A 36 -16.16 3.63 -5.23
N ARG A 37 -16.94 3.33 -4.19
CA ARG A 37 -16.96 4.14 -2.98
C ARG A 37 -15.75 3.84 -2.10
N VAL A 38 -14.80 4.76 -2.07
CA VAL A 38 -13.68 4.77 -1.14
C VAL A 38 -14.09 5.48 0.15
N LYS A 39 -13.73 4.89 1.30
CA LYS A 39 -13.97 5.49 2.61
C LYS A 39 -12.73 6.23 3.07
N ASN A 40 -11.74 5.52 3.62
CA ASN A 40 -10.55 6.08 4.24
C ASN A 40 -9.33 5.17 4.02
N PHE A 41 -8.14 5.62 4.40
CA PHE A 41 -6.99 4.73 4.56
C PHE A 41 -7.23 3.77 5.71
N HIS A 42 -6.97 2.47 5.50
CA HIS A 42 -7.13 1.45 6.53
C HIS A 42 -5.81 1.19 7.24
N HIS A 43 -4.77 0.77 6.52
CA HIS A 43 -3.45 0.49 7.07
C HIS A 43 -2.35 0.55 6.01
N ILE A 44 -1.10 0.65 6.44
CA ILE A 44 0.08 0.52 5.59
C ILE A 44 0.87 -0.70 6.04
N GLU A 45 1.12 -1.65 5.14
CA GLU A 45 1.93 -2.82 5.42
C GLU A 45 3.36 -2.63 4.93
N PHE A 46 4.31 -2.84 5.83
CA PHE A 46 5.74 -2.89 5.55
C PHE A 46 6.19 -4.33 5.56
N TRP A 47 6.84 -4.74 4.48
CA TRP A 47 7.59 -5.99 4.46
C TRP A 47 9.02 -5.76 4.93
N CYS A 48 9.46 -6.61 5.83
CA CYS A 48 10.72 -6.46 6.52
C CYS A 48 11.39 -7.82 6.76
N THR A 49 12.70 -7.79 7.00
CA THR A 49 13.46 -9.00 7.33
C THR A 49 13.23 -9.46 8.78
N ASP A 50 12.91 -8.52 9.67
CA ASP A 50 12.55 -8.76 11.06
C ASP A 50 11.47 -7.75 11.51
N ALA A 51 10.27 -8.27 11.74
CA ALA A 51 9.11 -7.48 12.15
C ALA A 51 9.23 -6.98 13.58
N THR A 52 9.89 -7.72 14.49
CA THR A 52 10.00 -7.35 15.91
C THR A 52 10.84 -6.09 16.05
N ASN A 53 12.04 -6.09 15.46
CA ASN A 53 12.93 -4.94 15.52
C ASN A 53 12.33 -3.71 14.83
N SER A 54 11.72 -3.90 13.66
CA SER A 54 11.07 -2.81 12.90
C SER A 54 9.90 -2.22 13.68
N ALA A 55 8.99 -3.07 14.18
CA ALA A 55 7.84 -2.66 14.99
C ALA A 55 8.28 -1.90 16.25
N HIS A 56 9.21 -2.44 17.04
CA HIS A 56 9.65 -1.75 18.26
C HIS A 56 10.34 -0.42 17.98
N ARG A 57 11.13 -0.34 16.89
CA ARG A 57 11.80 0.91 16.50
C ARG A 57 10.80 2.00 16.11
N PHE A 58 9.80 1.67 15.30
CA PHE A 58 8.75 2.60 14.89
C PHE A 58 7.80 2.92 16.05
N SER A 59 7.50 1.94 16.89
CA SER A 59 6.66 2.12 18.07
C SER A 59 7.25 3.17 19.01
N TRP A 60 8.53 3.05 19.34
CA TRP A 60 9.22 4.03 20.16
C TRP A 60 9.41 5.38 19.44
N GLY A 61 9.84 5.35 18.17
CA GLY A 61 10.17 6.57 17.43
C GLY A 61 8.97 7.46 17.08
N LEU A 62 7.80 6.85 16.84
CA LEU A 62 6.56 7.55 16.48
C LEU A 62 5.54 7.60 17.63
N GLY A 63 5.84 6.97 18.77
CA GLY A 63 4.91 6.86 19.89
C GLY A 63 3.66 6.02 19.57
N MET A 64 3.80 5.01 18.70
CA MET A 64 2.69 4.15 18.27
C MET A 64 2.74 2.82 19.03
N PRO A 65 1.89 2.55 20.04
CA PRO A 65 1.87 1.25 20.71
C PRO A 65 1.49 0.11 19.75
N ILE A 66 2.04 -1.08 20.01
CA ILE A 66 1.63 -2.32 19.34
C ILE A 66 0.26 -2.71 19.91
N VAL A 67 -0.76 -2.80 19.05
CA VAL A 67 -2.16 -3.06 19.43
C VAL A 67 -2.63 -4.47 19.08
N SER A 68 -2.03 -5.09 18.06
CA SER A 68 -2.40 -6.44 17.63
C SER A 68 -1.19 -7.15 17.06
N LYS A 69 -1.23 -8.47 17.09
CA LYS A 69 -0.16 -9.32 16.56
C LYS A 69 -0.72 -10.60 15.97
N SER A 70 -0.03 -11.13 14.98
CA SER A 70 -0.17 -12.50 14.51
C SER A 70 1.22 -13.11 14.39
N ASP A 71 1.55 -14.04 15.26
CA ASP A 71 2.85 -14.69 15.35
C ASP A 71 2.69 -16.14 15.83
N LEU A 72 3.79 -16.82 16.16
CA LEU A 72 3.74 -18.20 16.65
C LEU A 72 2.86 -18.37 17.90
N SER A 73 2.78 -17.35 18.76
CA SER A 73 1.96 -17.41 19.97
C SER A 73 0.46 -17.34 19.69
N THR A 74 0.07 -16.84 18.51
CA THR A 74 -1.32 -16.85 18.03
C THR A 74 -1.58 -18.01 17.06
N GLY A 75 -0.64 -18.94 16.89
CA GLY A 75 -0.75 -20.09 15.99
C GLY A 75 -0.36 -19.83 14.54
N ASN A 76 0.17 -18.64 14.20
CA ASN A 76 0.65 -18.36 12.85
C ASN A 76 2.09 -18.85 12.68
N MET A 77 2.26 -19.90 11.88
CA MET A 77 3.56 -20.52 11.58
C MET A 77 4.24 -19.98 10.32
N VAL A 78 3.56 -19.09 9.58
CA VAL A 78 3.96 -18.60 8.26
C VAL A 78 4.71 -17.28 8.38
N HIS A 79 4.17 -16.33 9.14
CA HIS A 79 4.74 -14.99 9.29
C HIS A 79 4.54 -14.41 10.68
N ALA A 80 5.36 -13.42 11.00
CA ALA A 80 5.20 -12.55 12.16
C ALA A 80 4.70 -11.19 11.68
N SER A 81 3.53 -10.79 12.16
CA SER A 81 2.87 -9.52 11.86
C SER A 81 2.58 -8.74 13.14
N TYR A 82 3.04 -7.48 13.21
CA TYR A 82 2.77 -6.58 14.34
C TYR A 82 2.08 -5.30 13.86
N LEU A 83 0.91 -5.02 14.43
CA LEU A 83 0.13 -3.83 14.13
C LEU A 83 0.38 -2.75 15.19
N LEU A 84 0.84 -1.60 14.74
CA LEU A 84 1.02 -0.39 15.55
C LEU A 84 -0.09 0.60 15.21
N ARG A 85 -0.59 1.30 16.23
CA ARG A 85 -1.68 2.28 16.05
C ARG A 85 -1.40 3.58 16.79
N SER A 86 -1.67 4.70 16.14
CA SER A 86 -1.80 6.01 16.78
C SER A 86 -2.96 6.78 16.15
N GLY A 87 -4.04 6.95 16.90
CA GLY A 87 -5.32 7.40 16.34
C GLY A 87 -5.82 6.42 15.26
N GLU A 88 -6.12 6.97 14.08
CA GLU A 88 -6.56 6.22 12.90
C GLU A 88 -5.39 5.66 12.07
N LEU A 89 -4.14 6.04 12.37
CA LEU A 89 -2.97 5.58 11.62
C LEU A 89 -2.58 4.17 12.07
N ASN A 90 -2.57 3.23 11.12
CA ASN A 90 -2.25 1.83 11.34
C ASN A 90 -1.03 1.41 10.50
N PHE A 91 0.06 1.01 11.16
CA PHE A 91 1.24 0.42 10.51
C PHE A 91 1.35 -1.05 10.85
N LEU A 92 1.41 -1.88 9.83
CA LEU A 92 1.58 -3.33 9.93
C LEU A 92 3.00 -3.69 9.50
N PHE A 93 3.76 -4.37 10.34
CA PHE A 93 5.09 -4.87 9.99
C PHE A 93 5.05 -6.39 9.89
N THR A 94 5.38 -6.92 8.71
CA THR A 94 5.30 -8.34 8.41
C THR A 94 6.67 -8.89 8.01
N ALA A 95 7.07 -10.02 8.60
CA ALA A 95 8.30 -10.74 8.26
C ALA A 95 8.04 -12.26 8.11
N PRO A 96 8.70 -12.94 7.16
CA PRO A 96 8.56 -14.38 6.98
C PRO A 96 9.25 -15.17 8.08
N TYR A 97 8.61 -16.23 8.56
CA TYR A 97 9.32 -17.31 9.24
C TYR A 97 10.11 -18.18 8.23
N SER A 98 10.87 -19.14 8.76
CA SER A 98 11.44 -20.20 7.92
C SER A 98 10.31 -21.06 7.35
N PRO A 99 10.27 -21.34 6.03
CA PRO A 99 9.27 -22.23 5.44
C PRO A 99 9.24 -23.62 6.09
N SER A 100 10.37 -24.06 6.66
CA SER A 100 10.47 -25.33 7.39
C SER A 100 9.61 -25.39 8.66
N ILE A 101 9.20 -24.25 9.23
CA ILE A 101 8.38 -24.18 10.45
C ILE A 101 6.93 -24.55 10.14
N ALA A 102 6.39 -24.08 9.02
CA ALA A 102 5.04 -24.41 8.59
C ALA A 102 4.94 -25.79 7.90
N GLY A 103 6.06 -26.36 7.43
CA GLY A 103 6.08 -27.68 6.81
C GLY A 103 5.18 -27.73 5.56
N ASN A 104 4.18 -28.63 5.55
CA ASN A 104 3.18 -28.71 4.48
C ASN A 104 1.97 -27.77 4.70
N ASP A 105 1.84 -27.14 5.87
CA ASP A 105 0.71 -26.28 6.26
C ASP A 105 0.97 -24.79 5.97
N LEU A 106 1.76 -24.48 4.94
CA LEU A 106 2.16 -23.11 4.55
C LEU A 106 0.98 -22.15 4.30
N ILE A 107 -0.22 -22.67 4.06
CA ILE A 107 -1.40 -21.88 3.68
C ILE A 107 -2.41 -21.77 4.83
N HIS A 108 -2.49 -22.75 5.73
CA HIS A 108 -3.60 -22.85 6.67
C HIS A 108 -3.49 -21.95 7.91
N THR A 109 -2.29 -21.48 8.27
CA THR A 109 -2.11 -20.66 9.48
C THR A 109 -1.82 -19.18 9.23
N ALA A 110 -1.70 -18.76 7.97
CA ALA A 110 -1.40 -17.37 7.64
C ALA A 110 -2.63 -16.49 7.91
N SER A 111 -2.48 -15.45 8.73
CA SER A 111 -3.57 -14.48 8.96
C SER A 111 -3.78 -13.51 7.80
N ILE A 112 -2.78 -13.40 6.91
CA ILE A 112 -2.82 -12.60 5.69
C ILE A 112 -2.69 -13.59 4.54
N PRO A 113 -3.77 -13.87 3.81
CA PRO A 113 -3.80 -14.97 2.84
C PRO A 113 -3.02 -14.66 1.55
N THR A 114 -2.71 -13.39 1.30
CA THR A 114 -1.91 -12.92 0.16
C THR A 114 -0.40 -13.02 0.41
N PHE A 115 0.00 -13.44 1.61
CA PHE A 115 1.40 -13.57 1.98
C PHE A 115 2.07 -14.76 1.28
N ASP A 116 3.16 -14.50 0.56
CA ASP A 116 3.99 -15.54 -0.06
C ASP A 116 5.45 -15.43 0.40
N HIS A 117 6.03 -16.56 0.83
CA HIS A 117 7.39 -16.62 1.35
C HIS A 117 8.46 -16.24 0.33
N SER A 118 8.28 -16.62 -0.94
CA SER A 118 9.26 -16.33 -2.00
C SER A 118 9.21 -14.86 -2.37
N LEU A 119 8.00 -14.32 -2.49
CA LEU A 119 7.73 -12.93 -2.85
C LEU A 119 8.28 -11.97 -1.78
N VAL A 120 8.03 -12.20 -0.50
CA VAL A 120 8.55 -11.32 0.57
C VAL A 120 10.06 -11.35 0.67
N ARG A 121 10.70 -12.51 0.45
CA ARG A 121 12.17 -12.64 0.46
C ARG A 121 12.79 -11.92 -0.74
N SER A 122 12.20 -12.07 -1.92
CA SER A 122 12.63 -11.35 -3.12
C SER A 122 12.45 -9.83 -2.95
N PHE A 123 11.31 -9.41 -2.41
CA PHE A 123 11.00 -8.01 -2.16
C PHE A 123 11.97 -7.37 -1.17
N THR A 124 12.15 -7.98 0.00
CA THR A 124 13.06 -7.47 1.05
C THR A 124 14.52 -7.50 0.61
N SER A 125 14.93 -8.46 -0.23
CA SER A 125 16.29 -8.46 -0.81
C SER A 125 16.48 -7.36 -1.86
N SER A 126 15.43 -6.96 -2.57
CA SER A 126 15.50 -5.96 -3.64
C SER A 126 15.38 -4.53 -3.11
N HIS A 127 14.51 -4.32 -2.11
CA HIS A 127 14.12 -2.99 -1.63
C HIS A 127 14.54 -2.69 -0.18
N GLY A 128 14.91 -3.72 0.60
CA GLY A 128 15.12 -3.59 2.04
C GLY A 128 13.80 -3.50 2.82
N LEU A 129 13.76 -2.64 3.84
CA LEU A 129 12.53 -2.29 4.55
C LEU A 129 11.72 -1.31 3.69
N ALA A 130 10.58 -1.75 3.17
CA ALA A 130 9.73 -0.92 2.31
C ALA A 130 8.24 -1.24 2.46
N VAL A 131 7.40 -0.31 2.00
CA VAL A 131 5.94 -0.49 1.96
C VAL A 131 5.60 -1.51 0.88
N ARG A 132 4.89 -2.57 1.25
CA ARG A 132 4.32 -3.54 0.33
C ARG A 132 2.89 -3.18 -0.06
N ALA A 133 2.05 -2.85 0.91
CA ALA A 133 0.62 -2.63 0.68
C ALA A 133 0.15 -1.28 1.22
N ILE A 134 -0.61 -0.55 0.42
CA ILE A 134 -1.34 0.65 0.82
C ILE A 134 -2.83 0.32 0.86
N ALA A 135 -3.31 -0.10 2.03
CA ALA A 135 -4.68 -0.55 2.17
C ALA A 135 -5.65 0.62 2.35
N ILE A 136 -6.72 0.62 1.56
CA ILE A 136 -7.86 1.53 1.67
C ILE A 136 -9.11 0.75 2.04
N GLU A 137 -9.95 1.34 2.88
CA GLU A 137 -11.27 0.81 3.18
C GLU A 137 -12.25 1.23 2.08
N VAL A 138 -12.98 0.26 1.56
CA VAL A 138 -14.01 0.46 0.53
C VAL A 138 -15.34 -0.09 1.02
N GLU A 139 -16.42 0.23 0.32
CA GLU A 139 -17.74 -0.33 0.62
C GLU A 139 -17.82 -1.84 0.33
N ASP A 140 -17.22 -2.29 -0.77
CA ASP A 140 -17.14 -3.69 -1.19
C ASP A 140 -15.81 -3.95 -1.90
N ALA A 141 -14.96 -4.82 -1.31
CA ALA A 141 -13.63 -5.12 -1.82
C ALA A 141 -13.64 -6.00 -3.08
N GLU A 142 -14.66 -6.84 -3.27
CA GLU A 142 -14.84 -7.64 -4.48
C GLU A 142 -15.26 -6.74 -5.64
N GLN A 143 -16.25 -5.87 -5.41
CA GLN A 143 -16.68 -4.90 -6.40
C GLN A 143 -15.53 -3.95 -6.79
N ALA A 144 -14.80 -3.41 -5.81
CA ALA A 144 -13.67 -2.52 -6.06
C ALA A 144 -12.58 -3.19 -6.91
N PHE A 145 -12.27 -4.47 -6.65
CA PHE A 145 -11.33 -5.25 -7.44
C PHE A 145 -11.81 -5.42 -8.90
N ASN A 146 -13.05 -5.87 -9.09
CA ASN A 146 -13.62 -6.11 -10.42
C ASN A 146 -13.69 -4.83 -11.27
N ILE A 147 -14.10 -3.71 -10.66
CA ILE A 147 -14.13 -2.41 -11.32
C ILE A 147 -12.71 -1.95 -11.66
N SER A 148 -11.75 -2.14 -10.77
CA SER A 148 -10.36 -1.74 -11.02
C SER A 148 -9.75 -2.53 -12.19
N VAL A 149 -9.90 -3.86 -12.20
CA VAL A 149 -9.36 -4.72 -13.25
C VAL A 149 -10.02 -4.44 -14.60
N SER A 150 -11.35 -4.22 -14.64
CA SER A 150 -12.05 -3.85 -15.89
C SER A 150 -11.61 -2.51 -16.46
N HIS A 151 -10.99 -1.65 -15.65
CA HIS A 151 -10.44 -0.36 -16.06
C HIS A 151 -8.91 -0.36 -16.21
N GLY A 152 -8.28 -1.54 -16.27
CA GLY A 152 -6.86 -1.70 -16.62
C GLY A 152 -5.91 -1.86 -15.44
N ALA A 153 -6.41 -1.99 -14.20
CA ALA A 153 -5.56 -2.38 -13.07
C ALA A 153 -5.05 -3.81 -13.25
N LYS A 154 -3.79 -4.05 -12.90
CA LYS A 154 -3.22 -5.40 -12.91
C LYS A 154 -3.62 -6.13 -11.62
N PRO A 155 -4.24 -7.32 -11.69
CA PRO A 155 -4.63 -8.05 -10.48
C PRO A 155 -3.39 -8.60 -9.76
N SER A 156 -3.39 -8.54 -8.42
CA SER A 156 -2.42 -9.21 -7.53
C SER A 156 -3.07 -10.39 -6.81
N SER A 157 -4.16 -10.12 -6.08
CA SER A 157 -4.98 -11.13 -5.42
C SER A 157 -6.45 -10.81 -5.60
N THR A 158 -7.25 -11.81 -5.97
CA THR A 158 -8.70 -11.71 -5.98
C THR A 158 -9.24 -11.49 -4.56
N ALA A 159 -10.52 -11.15 -4.44
CA ALA A 159 -11.16 -11.00 -3.13
C ALA A 159 -11.11 -12.31 -2.34
N ILE A 160 -10.53 -12.26 -1.14
CA ILE A 160 -10.43 -13.35 -0.19
C ILE A 160 -11.13 -12.93 1.10
N LYS A 161 -11.96 -13.83 1.62
CA LYS A 161 -12.69 -13.63 2.87
C LYS A 161 -11.76 -13.89 4.06
N LEU A 162 -11.55 -12.89 4.91
CA LEU A 162 -10.71 -12.98 6.11
C LEU A 162 -11.52 -13.45 7.32
N ASP A 163 -12.72 -12.90 7.50
CA ASP A 163 -13.70 -13.26 8.51
C ASP A 163 -15.12 -13.14 7.92
N GLU A 164 -16.18 -13.26 8.73
CA GLU A 164 -17.56 -13.23 8.22
C GLU A 164 -17.91 -11.93 7.46
N ASP A 165 -17.28 -10.81 7.82
CA ASP A 165 -17.65 -9.45 7.40
C ASP A 165 -16.55 -8.72 6.61
N THR A 166 -15.34 -9.30 6.52
CA THR A 166 -14.16 -8.65 5.95
C THR A 166 -13.65 -9.39 4.72
N LEU A 167 -13.55 -8.67 3.60
CA LEU A 167 -12.94 -9.11 2.35
C LEU A 167 -11.67 -8.29 2.09
N LEU A 168 -10.62 -8.96 1.62
CA LEU A 168 -9.37 -8.36 1.18
C LEU A 168 -9.13 -8.69 -0.29
N SER A 169 -8.81 -7.67 -1.09
CA SER A 169 -8.38 -7.83 -2.48
C SER A 169 -7.17 -6.93 -2.76
N GLU A 170 -6.33 -7.32 -3.72
CA GLU A 170 -5.11 -6.58 -4.04
C GLU A 170 -4.97 -6.38 -5.55
N ILE A 171 -4.60 -5.17 -5.95
CA ILE A 171 -4.23 -4.82 -7.31
C ILE A 171 -2.83 -4.21 -7.30
N CYS A 172 -2.03 -4.41 -8.35
CA CYS A 172 -0.72 -3.76 -8.42
C CYS A 172 -0.91 -2.24 -8.58
N LEU A 173 -0.21 -1.47 -7.74
CA LEU A 173 -0.21 -0.02 -7.81
C LEU A 173 0.96 0.49 -8.68
N TYR A 174 2.19 0.34 -8.20
CA TYR A 174 3.42 0.62 -8.94
C TYR A 174 4.58 -0.24 -8.42
N GLY A 175 5.48 -0.64 -9.32
CA GLY A 175 6.56 -1.56 -8.97
C GLY A 175 6.00 -2.83 -8.32
N ASP A 176 6.52 -3.16 -7.14
CA ASP A 176 6.08 -4.30 -6.33
C ASP A 176 5.11 -3.89 -5.19
N VAL A 177 4.52 -2.69 -5.25
CA VAL A 177 3.53 -2.20 -4.27
C VAL A 177 2.12 -2.56 -4.74
N VAL A 178 1.27 -2.99 -3.80
CA VAL A 178 -0.18 -3.19 -4.00
C VAL A 178 -1.02 -2.19 -3.22
#